data_AF-A0A0K0FG76-F1
#
_entry.id   AF-A0A0K0FG76-F1
#
_cell.length_a   1.000
_cell.length_b   1.000
_cell.length_c   1.000
_cell.angle_alpha   90.00
_cell.angle_beta   90.00
_cell.angle_gamma   90.00
#
_symmetry.space_group_name_H-M   'P 1'
#
loop_
_entity.id
_entity.type
_entity.pdbx_description
1 polymer ?
#
loop_
_entity_poly.entity_id
_entity_poly.type
_entity_poly.pdbx_seq_one_letter_code
_entity_poly.pdbx_strand_id
1 'polypeptide(L)'
;MYKSICFPSVGKSTLLTNLAGVNSEVGDYEFTTLTTVPGLIRYKGARIQLLDLPGIIEGAKDGKGRGRQVIAVAHTCSLILICLDVLRPLDHKKIIEKELEGFGIRLNKQPPQIYFKKKEKGGLNLTQTVPQSELDLDTVKNILAEYKIHNADITLKYDATAEDLIDVIEGNRVYIPCIYVLNKIDQITIEELNIIRKVPHCVPISAHEKWNFDELLAKMWDYLQLVRIYTKPKGQLPDLSNPIVLPSNKKTIEHLCLKIHKSMVKDFKVALVWGMSVKYQPQRVGIDHVLADEDVVQIIKKV
;
A
#
# COMPACT_ATOMS: atom_id res chain seq x y z
N MET A 1 10.86 6.44 -0.41
CA MET A 1 9.85 7.30 -1.00
C MET A 1 8.60 6.44 -1.09
N TYR A 2 7.49 6.87 -0.49
CA TYR A 2 6.23 6.13 -0.51
C TYR A 2 5.41 6.60 -1.69
N LYS A 3 4.84 5.66 -2.43
CA LYS A 3 4.12 5.97 -3.67
C LYS A 3 2.64 5.72 -3.45
N SER A 4 1.85 6.74 -3.69
CA SER A 4 0.39 6.67 -3.76
C SER A 4 -0.06 6.99 -5.17
N ILE A 5 -0.92 6.17 -5.76
CA ILE A 5 -1.43 6.41 -7.12
C ILE A 5 -2.86 6.92 -7.06
N CYS A 6 -3.22 7.97 -7.82
CA CYS A 6 -4.64 8.20 -8.14
C CYS A 6 -5.00 7.66 -9.51
N PHE A 7 -6.07 6.87 -9.57
CA PHE A 7 -6.65 6.34 -10.80
C PHE A 7 -7.55 7.37 -11.50
N PRO A 8 -7.69 7.31 -12.85
CA PRO A 8 -8.35 8.37 -13.60
C PRO A 8 -9.83 8.49 -13.21
N SER A 9 -10.24 9.70 -12.82
CA SER A 9 -11.64 10.11 -12.79
C SER A 9 -11.77 11.64 -12.69
N VAL A 10 -13.02 12.11 -12.55
CA VAL A 10 -13.40 13.51 -12.52
C VAL A 10 -12.71 14.26 -11.36
N GLY A 11 -11.92 15.27 -11.71
CA GLY A 11 -11.25 16.16 -10.75
C GLY A 11 -9.92 15.63 -10.18
N LYS A 12 -9.36 14.52 -10.69
CA LYS A 12 -8.04 14.02 -10.29
C LYS A 12 -6.93 15.07 -10.43
N SER A 13 -6.83 15.74 -11.57
CA SER A 13 -5.77 16.73 -11.79
C SER A 13 -5.88 17.88 -10.80
N THR A 14 -7.10 18.37 -10.54
CA THR A 14 -7.37 19.39 -9.52
C THR A 14 -6.99 18.91 -8.13
N LEU A 15 -7.33 17.67 -7.77
CA LEU A 15 -6.97 17.06 -6.49
C LEU A 15 -5.45 16.97 -6.32
N LEU A 16 -4.74 16.44 -7.32
CA LEU A 16 -3.28 16.29 -7.27
C LEU A 16 -2.58 17.64 -7.18
N THR A 17 -3.00 18.63 -7.99
CA THR A 17 -2.45 19.98 -7.95
C THR A 17 -2.71 20.65 -6.60
N ASN A 18 -3.92 20.54 -6.06
CA ASN A 18 -4.26 21.16 -4.78
C ASN A 18 -3.59 20.45 -3.60
N LEU A 19 -3.51 19.11 -3.58
CA LEU A 19 -2.79 18.37 -2.54
C LEU A 19 -1.29 18.69 -2.56
N ALA A 20 -0.68 18.72 -3.75
CA ALA A 20 0.71 19.10 -3.92
C ALA A 20 0.94 20.56 -3.50
N GLY A 21 0.10 21.49 -3.95
CA GLY A 21 0.22 22.92 -3.62
C GLY A 21 0.02 23.26 -2.14
N VAL A 22 -0.82 22.50 -1.42
CA VAL A 22 -1.10 22.72 0.01
C VAL A 22 0.07 22.27 0.92
N ASN A 23 0.88 21.29 0.49
CA ASN A 23 1.93 20.67 1.33
C ASN A 23 3.30 20.52 0.64
N SER A 24 3.56 21.27 -0.43
CA SER A 24 4.86 21.28 -1.11
C SER A 24 5.80 22.27 -0.40
N GLU A 25 6.75 21.74 0.37
CA GLU A 25 8.00 22.44 0.59
C GLU A 25 8.86 22.27 -0.67
N VAL A 26 9.17 23.37 -1.34
CA VAL A 26 10.03 23.41 -2.52
C VAL A 26 11.34 22.69 -2.20
N GLY A 27 11.51 21.51 -2.77
CA GLY A 27 12.75 20.77 -2.74
C GLY A 27 13.08 20.39 -4.16
N ASP A 28 14.21 20.89 -4.65
CA ASP A 28 14.79 20.41 -5.91
C ASP A 28 14.96 18.88 -5.87
N TYR A 29 15.03 18.25 -7.04
CA TYR A 29 15.96 17.16 -7.37
C TYR A 29 15.40 16.05 -8.28
N GLU A 30 16.28 15.78 -9.26
CA GLU A 30 16.61 14.58 -10.03
C GLU A 30 15.49 13.74 -10.67
N PHE A 31 15.21 14.13 -11.92
CA PHE A 31 14.98 13.29 -13.10
C PHE A 31 14.49 11.86 -12.85
N THR A 32 13.19 11.64 -13.04
CA THR A 32 12.68 10.33 -13.44
C THR A 32 11.90 10.46 -14.74
N THR A 33 12.41 9.82 -15.78
CA THR A 33 11.89 9.77 -17.15
C THR A 33 10.53 9.06 -17.22
N LEU A 34 9.62 9.66 -17.99
CA LEU A 34 8.33 9.16 -18.54
C LEU A 34 7.04 9.55 -17.80
N THR A 35 6.51 10.72 -18.22
CA THR A 35 5.08 11.08 -18.35
C THR A 35 4.14 10.83 -17.17
N THR A 36 4.51 11.28 -15.98
CA THR A 36 3.54 11.57 -14.91
C THR A 36 3.97 12.89 -14.28
N VAL A 37 3.05 13.76 -13.85
CA VAL A 37 3.43 14.95 -13.04
C VAL A 37 3.42 14.48 -11.59
N PRO A 38 4.58 14.17 -10.98
CA PRO A 38 4.60 13.69 -9.61
C PRO A 38 4.32 14.86 -8.67
N GLY A 39 3.27 14.76 -7.86
CA GLY A 39 3.07 15.65 -6.73
C GLY A 39 3.85 15.12 -5.53
N LEU A 40 4.72 15.91 -4.91
CA LEU A 40 5.35 15.54 -3.64
C LEU A 40 4.63 16.28 -2.51
N ILE A 41 4.17 15.54 -1.50
CA ILE A 41 3.61 16.12 -0.29
C ILE A 41 4.49 15.74 0.91
N ARG A 42 4.65 16.68 1.84
CA ARG A 42 5.20 16.38 3.17
C ARG A 42 4.06 16.32 4.17
N TYR A 43 3.88 15.17 4.84
CA TYR A 43 2.89 15.00 5.90
C TYR A 43 3.52 14.29 7.09
N LYS A 44 3.41 14.88 8.29
CA LYS A 44 4.04 14.39 9.54
C LYS A 44 5.53 14.05 9.36
N GLY A 45 6.26 14.88 8.62
CA GLY A 45 7.69 14.67 8.32
C GLY A 45 8.00 13.61 7.26
N ALA A 46 7.03 12.80 6.82
CA ALA A 46 7.22 11.87 5.71
C ALA A 46 7.03 12.56 4.37
N ARG A 47 7.88 12.19 3.41
CA ARG A 47 7.74 12.54 1.99
C ARG A 47 6.92 11.46 1.29
N ILE A 48 5.73 11.82 0.81
CA ILE A 48 4.83 10.94 0.06
C ILE A 48 4.77 11.44 -1.38
N GLN A 49 5.08 10.54 -2.31
CA GLN A 49 5.01 10.80 -3.74
C GLN A 49 3.64 10.38 -4.26
N LEU A 50 2.92 11.34 -4.81
CA LEU A 50 1.68 11.14 -5.53
C LEU A 50 2.01 10.90 -7.00
N LEU A 51 1.65 9.73 -7.50
CA LEU A 51 1.82 9.33 -8.87
C LEU A 51 0.48 9.39 -9.59
N ASP A 52 0.52 9.98 -10.78
CA ASP A 52 -0.62 10.00 -11.67
C ASP A 52 -0.44 8.93 -12.74
N LEU A 53 -1.32 7.94 -12.84
CA LEU A 53 -1.23 6.91 -13.89
C LEU A 53 -2.28 7.14 -14.99
N PRO A 54 -1.90 7.76 -16.12
CA PRO A 54 -2.78 7.84 -17.27
C PRO A 54 -2.96 6.45 -17.91
N GLY A 55 -4.19 6.11 -18.31
CA GLY A 55 -4.42 5.05 -19.30
C GLY A 55 -4.54 3.61 -18.79
N ILE A 56 -4.96 3.38 -17.53
CA ILE A 56 -5.32 2.02 -17.09
C ILE A 56 -6.70 1.59 -17.63
N ILE A 57 -7.59 2.55 -17.87
CA ILE A 57 -9.02 2.29 -18.14
C ILE A 57 -9.29 1.86 -19.60
N GLU A 58 -8.46 2.25 -20.57
CA GLU A 58 -8.67 1.90 -21.99
C GLU A 58 -7.34 1.55 -22.69
N GLY A 59 -7.17 0.29 -23.09
CA GLY A 59 -6.09 -0.15 -23.99
C GLY A 59 -4.81 -0.72 -23.34
N ALA A 60 -4.75 -0.85 -22.02
CA ALA A 60 -3.59 -1.47 -21.34
C ALA A 60 -3.51 -2.99 -21.54
N LYS A 61 -4.65 -3.66 -21.79
CA LYS A 61 -4.72 -5.10 -22.11
C LYS A 61 -4.16 -5.46 -23.49
N ASP A 62 -4.14 -4.53 -24.45
CA ASP A 62 -3.74 -4.80 -25.85
C ASP A 62 -2.22 -4.93 -26.06
N GLY A 63 -1.43 -5.01 -24.99
CA GLY A 63 0.00 -5.32 -25.06
C GLY A 63 0.88 -4.25 -25.72
N LYS A 64 0.33 -3.11 -26.15
CA LYS A 64 1.11 -1.96 -26.62
C LYS A 64 1.89 -1.40 -25.43
N GLY A 65 3.22 -1.35 -25.54
CA GLY A 65 4.21 -1.30 -24.44
C GLY A 65 4.07 -0.25 -23.33
N ARG A 66 3.11 0.68 -23.39
CA ARG A 66 2.79 1.65 -22.34
C ARG A 66 1.99 1.05 -21.18
N GLY A 67 1.11 0.07 -21.42
CA GLY A 67 0.29 -0.55 -20.38
C GLY A 67 1.10 -1.30 -19.32
N ARG A 68 2.12 -2.08 -19.75
CA ARG A 68 3.01 -2.83 -18.84
C ARG A 68 3.78 -1.94 -17.88
N GLN A 69 4.22 -0.76 -18.32
CA GLN A 69 4.97 0.19 -17.48
C GLN A 69 4.09 0.76 -16.37
N VAL A 70 2.85 1.13 -16.71
CA VAL A 70 1.86 1.65 -15.76
C VAL A 70 1.52 0.61 -14.69
N ILE A 71 1.33 -0.64 -15.08
CA ILE A 71 1.09 -1.77 -14.16
C ILE A 71 2.29 -1.99 -13.23
N ALA A 72 3.51 -2.00 -13.77
CA ALA A 72 4.72 -2.17 -12.97
C ALA A 72 4.84 -1.08 -11.90
N VAL A 73 4.46 0.17 -12.22
CA VAL A 73 4.41 1.25 -11.22
C VAL A 73 3.35 0.98 -10.16
N ALA A 74 2.15 0.53 -10.54
CA ALA A 74 1.07 0.18 -9.62
C ALA A 74 1.47 -0.91 -8.61
N HIS A 75 2.16 -1.95 -9.05
CA HIS A 75 2.69 -3.01 -8.20
C HIS A 75 3.73 -2.52 -7.17
N THR A 76 4.38 -1.37 -7.40
CA THR A 76 5.35 -0.79 -6.46
C THR A 76 4.74 0.18 -5.45
N CYS A 77 3.43 0.42 -5.51
CA CYS A 77 2.78 1.42 -4.67
C CYS A 77 2.34 0.87 -3.32
N SER A 78 2.41 1.73 -2.32
CA SER A 78 2.07 1.38 -0.93
C SER A 78 0.60 1.64 -0.61
N LEU A 79 -0.07 2.47 -1.43
CA LEU A 79 -1.46 2.85 -1.28
C LEU A 79 -2.03 3.25 -2.65
N ILE A 80 -3.26 2.84 -2.94
CA ILE A 80 -4.00 3.30 -4.11
C ILE A 80 -5.11 4.27 -3.66
N LEU A 81 -5.26 5.36 -4.39
CA LEU A 81 -6.38 6.29 -4.29
C LEU A 81 -7.24 6.08 -5.53
N ILE A 82 -8.50 5.71 -5.34
CA ILE A 82 -9.47 5.65 -6.43
C ILE A 82 -10.36 6.86 -6.30
N CYS A 83 -10.05 7.87 -7.10
CA CYS A 83 -10.86 9.06 -7.20
C CYS A 83 -12.17 8.68 -7.91
N LEU A 84 -13.34 9.03 -7.39
CA LEU A 84 -14.67 8.72 -7.95
C LEU A 84 -15.55 9.97 -7.94
N ASP A 85 -16.55 10.01 -8.82
CA ASP A 85 -17.59 11.04 -8.79
C ASP A 85 -18.69 10.59 -7.82
N VAL A 86 -19.06 11.42 -6.84
CA VAL A 86 -20.05 11.08 -5.82
C VAL A 86 -21.46 10.83 -6.40
N LEU A 87 -21.76 11.37 -7.58
CA LEU A 87 -23.05 11.15 -8.25
C LEU A 87 -23.11 9.82 -9.01
N ARG A 88 -21.95 9.25 -9.39
CA ARG A 88 -21.85 7.97 -10.11
C ARG A 88 -20.73 7.07 -9.56
N PRO A 89 -20.69 6.79 -8.25
CA PRO A 89 -19.54 6.13 -7.64
C PRO A 89 -19.47 4.65 -8.00
N LEU A 90 -20.61 3.98 -8.15
CA LEU A 90 -20.69 2.53 -8.37
C LEU A 90 -20.21 2.13 -9.78
N ASP A 91 -20.61 2.88 -10.81
CA ASP A 91 -20.21 2.61 -12.20
C ASP A 91 -18.69 2.71 -12.36
N HIS A 92 -18.11 3.83 -11.88
CA HIS A 92 -16.67 4.07 -11.95
C HIS A 92 -15.89 3.08 -11.11
N LYS A 93 -16.37 2.79 -9.89
CA LYS A 93 -15.75 1.80 -9.00
C LYS A 93 -15.64 0.44 -9.69
N LYS A 94 -16.74 -0.07 -10.24
CA LYS A 94 -16.78 -1.40 -10.87
C LYS A 94 -15.79 -1.52 -12.04
N ILE A 95 -15.68 -0.47 -12.88
CA ILE A 95 -14.76 -0.46 -14.01
C ILE A 95 -13.30 -0.49 -13.52
N ILE A 96 -12.95 0.38 -12.56
CA ILE A 96 -11.59 0.52 -12.07
C ILE A 96 -11.15 -0.74 -11.30
N GLU A 97 -12.02 -1.31 -10.46
CA GLU A 97 -11.74 -2.55 -9.73
C GLU A 97 -11.48 -3.71 -10.68
N LYS A 98 -12.34 -3.90 -11.69
CA LYS A 98 -12.19 -4.96 -12.67
C LYS A 98 -10.87 -4.89 -13.43
N GLU A 99 -10.45 -3.68 -13.82
CA GLU A 99 -9.15 -3.49 -14.49
C GLU A 99 -7.98 -3.80 -13.54
N LEU A 100 -8.01 -3.25 -12.32
CA LEU A 100 -6.99 -3.51 -11.31
C LEU A 100 -6.85 -5.00 -10.96
N GLU A 101 -7.98 -5.68 -10.80
CA GLU A 101 -8.02 -7.11 -10.54
C GLU A 101 -7.47 -7.92 -11.72
N GLY A 102 -7.77 -7.49 -12.95
CA GLY A 102 -7.19 -8.04 -14.17
C GLY A 102 -5.68 -7.88 -14.28
N PHE A 103 -5.08 -6.92 -13.56
CA PHE A 103 -3.62 -6.74 -13.46
C PHE A 103 -3.00 -7.42 -12.25
N GLY A 104 -3.76 -8.27 -11.55
CA GLY A 104 -3.29 -9.02 -10.38
C GLY A 104 -3.16 -8.18 -9.12
N ILE A 105 -3.81 -7.00 -9.07
CA ILE A 105 -3.88 -6.17 -7.87
C ILE A 105 -5.16 -6.51 -7.10
N ARG A 106 -5.06 -6.70 -5.79
CA ARG A 106 -6.17 -6.98 -4.88
C ARG A 106 -6.29 -5.84 -3.89
N LEU A 107 -7.41 -5.11 -3.96
CA LEU A 107 -7.62 -3.91 -3.16
C LEU A 107 -8.24 -4.26 -1.81
N ASN A 108 -7.66 -3.75 -0.71
CA ASN A 108 -8.18 -3.93 0.65
C ASN A 108 -8.40 -5.40 1.08
N LYS A 109 -7.79 -6.37 0.39
CA LYS A 109 -7.82 -7.81 0.71
C LYS A 109 -6.52 -8.23 1.38
N GLN A 110 -6.57 -9.32 2.14
CA GLN A 110 -5.38 -10.01 2.65
C GLN A 110 -5.05 -11.22 1.78
N PRO A 111 -3.77 -11.66 1.72
CA PRO A 111 -3.42 -12.90 1.05
C PRO A 111 -4.24 -14.09 1.56
N PRO A 112 -4.87 -14.89 0.67
CA PRO A 112 -5.59 -16.10 1.05
C PRO A 112 -4.73 -17.06 1.87
N GLN A 113 -5.26 -17.55 2.98
CA GLN A 113 -4.57 -18.52 3.85
C GLN A 113 -4.84 -19.96 3.43
N ILE A 114 -4.66 -20.25 2.13
CA ILE A 114 -4.82 -21.58 1.55
C ILE A 114 -3.45 -22.24 1.48
N TYR A 115 -3.33 -23.45 2.02
CA TYR A 115 -2.13 -24.25 1.80
C TYR A 115 -2.26 -24.93 0.43
N PHE A 116 -1.29 -24.68 -0.44
CA PHE A 116 -1.23 -25.26 -1.78
C PHE A 116 0.17 -25.84 -2.03
N LYS A 117 0.24 -27.14 -2.35
CA LYS A 117 1.50 -27.81 -2.71
C LYS A 117 1.30 -28.67 -3.94
N LYS A 118 1.96 -28.30 -5.04
CA LYS A 118 2.01 -29.13 -6.25
C LYS A 118 2.83 -30.40 -6.00
N LYS A 119 2.34 -31.54 -6.50
CA LYS A 119 3.00 -32.85 -6.43
C LYS A 119 3.33 -33.36 -7.84
N GLU A 120 4.19 -34.36 -7.92
CA GLU A 120 4.46 -35.06 -9.18
C GLU A 120 3.43 -36.16 -9.47
N LYS A 121 2.96 -36.85 -8.43
CA LYS A 121 2.03 -38.00 -8.52
C LYS A 121 1.08 -38.00 -7.32
N GLY A 122 0.05 -38.86 -7.36
CA GLY A 122 -0.87 -39.09 -6.24
C GLY A 122 -2.15 -38.25 -6.26
N GLY A 123 -2.51 -37.68 -7.41
CA GLY A 123 -3.79 -37.00 -7.61
C GLY A 123 -3.99 -35.72 -6.79
N LEU A 124 -5.23 -35.25 -6.80
CA LEU A 124 -5.67 -34.10 -6.02
C LEU A 124 -6.15 -34.54 -4.63
N ASN A 125 -5.54 -33.97 -3.59
CA ASN A 125 -6.00 -34.13 -2.22
C ASN A 125 -6.55 -32.79 -1.73
N LEU A 126 -7.85 -32.74 -1.47
CA LEU A 126 -8.51 -31.57 -0.88
C LEU A 126 -8.84 -31.87 0.59
N THR A 127 -8.36 -31.02 1.49
CA THR A 127 -8.68 -31.06 2.91
C THR A 127 -9.43 -29.79 3.29
N GLN A 128 -10.66 -29.93 3.75
CA GLN A 128 -11.51 -28.83 4.20
C GLN A 128 -11.59 -28.84 5.72
N THR A 129 -11.12 -27.78 6.37
CA THR A 129 -11.20 -27.62 7.85
C THR A 129 -12.54 -27.00 8.26
N VAL A 130 -13.15 -26.26 7.35
CA VAL A 130 -14.41 -25.52 7.52
C VAL A 130 -15.31 -25.85 6.32
N PRO A 131 -16.64 -25.93 6.49
CA PRO A 131 -17.56 -26.06 5.35
C PRO A 131 -17.29 -25.00 4.27
N GLN A 132 -17.40 -25.40 3.01
CA GLN A 132 -17.18 -24.51 1.86
C GLN A 132 -18.50 -24.22 1.16
N SER A 133 -18.70 -22.96 0.79
CA SER A 133 -19.88 -22.49 0.05
C SER A 133 -19.69 -22.57 -1.47
N GLU A 134 -18.45 -22.39 -1.94
CA GLU A 134 -18.11 -22.35 -3.38
C GLU A 134 -17.17 -23.48 -3.81
N LEU A 135 -16.19 -23.83 -2.99
CA LEU A 135 -15.11 -24.76 -3.37
C LEU A 135 -15.41 -26.22 -2.99
N ASP A 136 -16.07 -26.94 -3.88
CA ASP A 136 -16.16 -28.39 -3.84
C ASP A 136 -15.02 -29.08 -4.62
N LEU A 137 -14.91 -30.41 -4.50
CA LEU A 137 -13.84 -31.18 -5.13
C LEU A 137 -13.84 -31.05 -6.66
N ASP A 138 -15.02 -31.02 -7.27
CA ASP A 138 -15.16 -30.90 -8.72
C ASP A 138 -14.77 -29.51 -9.23
N THR A 139 -15.18 -28.44 -8.54
CA THR A 139 -14.79 -27.07 -8.85
C THR A 139 -13.29 -26.88 -8.69
N VAL A 140 -12.70 -27.35 -7.59
CA VAL A 140 -11.25 -27.31 -7.38
C VAL A 140 -10.52 -28.06 -8.50
N LYS A 141 -11.01 -29.24 -8.89
CA LYS A 141 -10.43 -30.03 -9.98
C LYS A 141 -10.52 -29.31 -11.33
N ASN A 142 -11.65 -28.68 -11.62
CA ASN A 142 -11.85 -27.91 -12.85
C ASN A 142 -10.90 -26.70 -12.93
N ILE A 143 -10.79 -25.94 -11.84
CA ILE A 143 -9.85 -24.81 -11.73
C ILE A 143 -8.42 -25.31 -11.99
N LEU A 144 -7.97 -26.35 -11.26
CA LEU A 144 -6.60 -26.85 -11.41
C LEU A 144 -6.31 -27.45 -12.79
N ALA A 145 -7.31 -28.06 -13.43
CA ALA A 145 -7.18 -28.60 -14.78
C ALA A 145 -6.89 -27.48 -15.81
N GLU A 146 -7.52 -26.31 -15.66
CA GLU A 146 -7.26 -25.14 -16.51
C GLU A 146 -5.79 -24.67 -16.41
N TYR A 147 -5.21 -24.75 -15.21
CA TYR A 147 -3.79 -24.47 -14.95
C TYR A 147 -2.85 -25.65 -15.25
N LYS A 148 -3.35 -26.75 -15.82
CA LYS A 148 -2.60 -27.99 -16.13
C LYS A 148 -1.95 -28.61 -14.87
N ILE A 149 -2.64 -28.55 -13.74
CA ILE A 149 -2.21 -29.11 -12.46
C ILE A 149 -3.09 -30.32 -12.14
N HIS A 150 -2.51 -31.52 -12.23
CA HIS A 150 -3.24 -32.77 -11.98
C HIS A 150 -2.94 -33.41 -10.62
N ASN A 151 -1.85 -32.99 -9.96
CA ASN A 151 -1.43 -33.53 -8.67
C ASN A 151 -1.10 -32.38 -7.72
N ALA A 152 -1.86 -32.23 -6.64
CA ALA A 152 -1.67 -31.17 -5.64
C ALA A 152 -2.31 -31.56 -4.30
N ASP A 153 -1.75 -31.04 -3.21
CA ASP A 153 -2.39 -31.03 -1.89
C ASP A 153 -2.90 -29.62 -1.61
N ILE A 154 -4.16 -29.52 -1.20
CA ILE A 154 -4.87 -28.27 -0.91
C ILE A 154 -5.50 -28.37 0.46
N THR A 155 -5.27 -27.37 1.31
CA THR A 155 -5.97 -27.26 2.60
C THR A 155 -6.66 -25.91 2.71
N LEU A 156 -7.98 -25.97 2.85
CA LEU A 156 -8.85 -24.82 3.07
C LEU A 156 -9.10 -24.66 4.58
N LYS A 157 -8.64 -23.54 5.14
CA LYS A 157 -8.75 -23.22 6.58
C LYS A 157 -9.91 -22.29 6.91
N TYR A 158 -10.57 -21.74 5.89
CA TYR A 158 -11.74 -20.85 5.97
C TYR A 158 -12.63 -21.10 4.75
N ASP A 159 -13.81 -20.51 4.70
CA ASP A 159 -14.70 -20.56 3.53
C ASP A 159 -14.09 -19.72 2.39
N ALA A 160 -13.37 -20.39 1.49
CA ALA A 160 -12.57 -19.77 0.45
C ALA A 160 -13.33 -19.76 -0.88
N THR A 161 -13.08 -18.72 -1.68
CA THR A 161 -13.71 -18.53 -2.99
C THR A 161 -12.88 -19.15 -4.11
N ALA A 162 -13.49 -19.33 -5.29
CA ALA A 162 -12.76 -19.72 -6.50
C ALA A 162 -11.61 -18.72 -6.83
N GLU A 163 -11.85 -17.42 -6.62
CA GLU A 163 -10.84 -16.38 -6.83
C GLU A 163 -9.66 -16.51 -5.87
N ASP A 164 -9.90 -16.85 -4.61
CA ASP A 164 -8.83 -17.04 -3.61
C ASP A 164 -7.88 -18.18 -4.00
N LEU A 165 -8.44 -19.28 -4.52
CA LEU A 165 -7.65 -20.41 -4.99
C LEU A 165 -6.83 -20.02 -6.24
N ILE A 166 -7.43 -19.29 -7.18
CA ILE A 166 -6.75 -18.78 -8.37
C ILE A 166 -5.58 -17.86 -7.98
N ASP A 167 -5.80 -16.97 -7.01
CA ASP A 167 -4.77 -16.06 -6.52
C ASP A 167 -3.55 -16.80 -5.96
N VAL A 168 -3.78 -17.90 -5.25
CA VAL A 168 -2.72 -18.75 -4.68
C VAL A 168 -1.99 -19.56 -5.76
N ILE A 169 -2.71 -20.03 -6.78
CA ILE A 169 -2.12 -20.78 -7.91
C ILE A 169 -1.22 -19.85 -8.75
N GLU A 170 -1.68 -18.64 -9.04
CA GLU A 170 -0.92 -17.70 -9.87
C GLU A 170 0.29 -17.11 -9.14
N GLY A 171 0.19 -16.86 -7.83
CA GLY A 171 1.32 -16.47 -6.97
C GLY A 171 1.97 -15.11 -7.28
N ASN A 172 1.50 -14.39 -8.30
CA ASN A 172 2.00 -13.09 -8.74
C ASN A 172 1.07 -11.92 -8.33
N ARG A 173 0.19 -12.15 -7.35
CA ARG A 173 -0.77 -11.16 -6.85
C ARG A 173 -0.14 -10.19 -5.87
N VAL A 174 -0.57 -8.94 -5.92
CA VAL A 174 -0.17 -7.91 -4.97
C VAL A 174 -1.39 -7.34 -4.26
N TYR A 175 -1.32 -7.29 -2.93
CA TYR A 175 -2.39 -6.86 -2.05
C TYR A 175 -2.07 -5.45 -1.58
N ILE A 176 -2.86 -4.47 -2.01
CA ILE A 176 -2.58 -3.05 -1.79
C ILE A 176 -3.77 -2.41 -1.08
N PRO A 177 -3.55 -1.65 0.01
CA PRO A 177 -4.62 -0.89 0.63
C PRO A 177 -5.11 0.21 -0.34
N CYS A 178 -6.39 0.49 -0.31
CA CYS A 178 -7.05 1.42 -1.23
C CYS A 178 -8.02 2.35 -0.50
N ILE A 179 -7.97 3.64 -0.82
CA ILE A 179 -8.93 4.64 -0.36
C ILE A 179 -9.75 5.11 -1.56
N TYR A 180 -11.08 5.05 -1.44
CA TYR A 180 -11.99 5.62 -2.43
C TYR A 180 -12.22 7.09 -2.08
N VAL A 181 -11.79 7.98 -2.96
CA VAL A 181 -11.91 9.42 -2.80
C VAL A 181 -13.15 9.87 -3.55
N LEU A 182 -14.24 10.12 -2.84
CA LEU A 182 -15.53 10.52 -3.43
C LEU A 182 -15.54 12.03 -3.61
N ASN A 183 -15.32 12.48 -4.84
CA ASN A 183 -15.19 13.89 -5.18
C ASN A 183 -16.55 14.52 -5.57
N LYS A 184 -16.61 15.85 -5.55
CA LYS A 184 -17.79 16.69 -5.84
C LYS A 184 -18.88 16.67 -4.78
N ILE A 185 -18.49 16.63 -3.51
CA ILE A 185 -19.46 16.63 -2.40
C ILE A 185 -20.22 17.96 -2.26
N ASP A 186 -19.78 19.00 -2.97
CA ASP A 186 -20.52 20.25 -3.18
C ASP A 186 -21.87 20.06 -3.89
N GLN A 187 -22.13 18.89 -4.49
CA GLN A 187 -23.34 18.58 -5.24
C GLN A 187 -24.34 17.70 -4.47
N ILE A 188 -24.04 17.35 -3.22
CA ILE A 188 -24.88 16.48 -2.39
C ILE A 188 -25.29 17.20 -1.09
N THR A 189 -26.32 16.69 -0.42
CA THR A 189 -26.76 17.26 0.87
C THR A 189 -25.92 16.75 2.04
N ILE A 190 -26.07 17.40 3.20
CA ILE A 190 -25.38 17.01 4.44
C ILE A 190 -25.86 15.62 4.91
N GLU A 191 -27.13 15.29 4.70
CA GLU A 191 -27.69 13.98 5.04
C GLU A 191 -27.05 12.87 4.19
N GLU A 192 -26.91 13.09 2.88
CA GLU A 192 -26.24 12.16 1.97
C GLU A 192 -24.76 11.99 2.34
N LEU A 193 -24.07 13.10 2.66
CA LEU A 193 -22.69 13.09 3.14
C LEU A 193 -22.53 12.22 4.39
N ASN A 194 -23.45 12.32 5.36
CA ASN A 194 -23.42 11.53 6.59
C ASN A 194 -23.57 10.03 6.34
N ILE A 195 -24.32 9.64 5.30
CA ILE A 195 -24.45 8.23 4.88
C ILE A 195 -23.12 7.77 4.27
N ILE A 196 -22.53 8.57 3.38
CA ILE A 196 -21.28 8.25 2.70
C ILE A 196 -20.12 8.05 3.67
N ARG A 197 -20.03 8.84 4.74
CA ARG A 197 -18.98 8.71 5.77
C ARG A 197 -18.98 7.36 6.49
N LYS A 198 -20.10 6.63 6.48
CA LYS A 198 -20.21 5.29 7.08
C LYS A 198 -19.62 4.20 6.19
N VAL A 199 -19.39 4.49 4.91
CA VAL A 199 -18.83 3.52 3.96
C VAL A 199 -17.34 3.33 4.25
N PRO A 200 -16.87 2.08 4.45
CA PRO A 200 -15.46 1.82 4.76
C PRO A 200 -14.57 2.24 3.60
N HIS A 201 -13.31 2.57 3.91
CA HIS A 201 -12.30 2.98 2.92
C HIS A 201 -12.64 4.24 2.10
N CYS A 202 -13.75 4.95 2.38
CA CYS A 202 -14.15 6.14 1.62
C CYS A 202 -13.73 7.45 2.30
N VAL A 203 -13.39 8.47 1.51
CA VAL A 203 -13.21 9.86 1.96
C VAL A 203 -13.98 10.78 1.02
N PRO A 204 -15.05 11.44 1.49
CA PRO A 204 -15.76 12.46 0.72
C PRO A 204 -14.94 13.76 0.67
N ILE A 205 -14.72 14.31 -0.51
CA ILE A 205 -13.96 15.57 -0.71
C ILE A 205 -14.65 16.48 -1.75
N SER A 206 -14.32 17.77 -1.71
CA SER A 206 -14.50 18.65 -2.87
C SER A 206 -13.13 19.14 -3.31
N ALA A 207 -12.67 18.67 -4.47
CA ALA A 207 -11.37 19.10 -5.01
C ALA A 207 -11.35 20.58 -5.39
N HIS A 208 -12.50 21.15 -5.79
CA HIS A 208 -12.64 22.56 -6.15
C HIS A 208 -12.58 23.45 -4.92
N GLU A 209 -13.41 23.16 -3.91
CA GLU A 209 -13.50 23.93 -2.67
C GLU A 209 -12.41 23.57 -1.64
N LYS A 210 -11.59 22.55 -1.92
CA LYS A 210 -10.54 22.01 -1.04
C LYS A 210 -11.06 21.46 0.30
N TRP A 211 -12.28 20.94 0.31
CA TRP A 211 -12.89 20.36 1.52
C TRP A 211 -12.34 18.95 1.82
N ASN A 212 -12.15 18.66 3.11
CA ASN A 212 -11.75 17.35 3.67
C ASN A 212 -10.38 16.81 3.19
N PHE A 213 -9.46 17.70 2.78
CA PHE A 213 -8.11 17.29 2.39
C PHE A 213 -7.27 16.84 3.59
N ASP A 214 -7.50 17.43 4.75
CA ASP A 214 -6.94 17.03 6.04
C ASP A 214 -7.38 15.62 6.43
N GLU A 215 -8.67 15.29 6.29
CA GLU A 215 -9.20 13.95 6.51
C GLU A 215 -8.60 12.92 5.53
N LEU A 216 -8.46 13.29 4.25
CA LEU A 216 -7.80 12.45 3.26
C LEU A 216 -6.33 12.17 3.64
N LEU A 217 -5.56 13.19 4.01
CA LEU A 217 -4.16 13.05 4.42
C LEU A 217 -4.01 12.21 5.69
N ALA A 218 -4.88 12.41 6.68
CA ALA A 218 -4.91 11.61 7.89
C ALA A 218 -5.18 10.12 7.57
N LYS A 219 -6.19 9.84 6.75
CA LYS A 219 -6.51 8.47 6.34
C LYS A 219 -5.40 7.83 5.51
N MET A 220 -4.77 8.59 4.62
CA MET A 220 -3.59 8.13 3.87
C MET A 220 -2.46 7.73 4.81
N TRP A 221 -2.18 8.53 5.84
CA TRP A 221 -1.16 8.22 6.85
C TRP A 221 -1.46 6.90 7.57
N ASP A 222 -2.70 6.70 7.99
CA ASP A 222 -3.13 5.49 8.69
C ASP A 222 -2.98 4.24 7.79
N TYR A 223 -3.30 4.36 6.50
CA TYR A 223 -3.21 3.25 5.53
C TYR A 223 -1.79 2.92 5.14
N LEU A 224 -0.92 3.92 5.04
CA LEU A 224 0.50 3.72 4.74
C LEU A 224 1.25 3.03 5.90
N GLN A 225 0.70 3.07 7.12
CA GLN A 225 1.26 2.45 8.32
C GLN A 225 2.75 2.78 8.49
N LEU A 226 3.07 4.07 8.53
CA LEU A 226 4.44 4.55 8.62
C LEU A 226 4.86 4.74 10.08
N VAL A 227 6.15 4.55 10.34
CA VAL A 227 6.79 4.86 11.63
C VAL A 227 7.90 5.88 11.42
N ARG A 228 7.94 6.89 12.26
CA ARG A 228 8.90 8.00 12.27
C ARG A 228 9.96 7.71 13.31
N ILE A 229 11.22 7.74 12.90
CA ILE A 229 12.36 7.48 13.77
C ILE A 229 13.25 8.73 13.79
N TYR A 230 13.53 9.24 14.98
CA TYR A 230 14.34 10.43 15.16
C TYR A 230 15.78 10.04 15.44
N THR A 231 16.73 10.60 14.68
CA THR A 231 18.15 10.30 14.90
C THR A 231 18.75 11.24 15.93
N LYS A 232 19.61 10.68 16.79
CA LYS A 232 20.32 11.42 17.82
C LYS A 232 21.83 11.18 17.71
N PRO A 233 22.63 12.19 17.31
CA PRO A 233 24.08 12.09 17.34
C PRO A 233 24.62 12.06 18.78
N LYS A 234 25.82 11.47 18.95
CA LYS A 234 26.49 11.44 20.26
C LYS A 234 26.82 12.87 20.69
N GLY A 235 26.41 13.24 21.91
CA GLY A 235 26.65 14.58 22.47
C GLY A 235 25.72 15.69 21.96
N GLN A 236 24.77 15.37 21.08
CA GLN A 236 23.78 16.32 20.56
C GLN A 236 22.36 15.91 20.97
N LEU A 237 21.45 16.88 20.89
CA LEU A 237 20.01 16.66 21.01
C LEU A 237 19.48 15.95 19.76
N PRO A 238 18.38 15.19 19.87
CA PRO A 238 17.75 14.57 18.70
C PRO A 238 17.19 15.63 17.76
N ASP A 239 17.33 15.40 16.44
CA ASP A 239 16.63 16.21 15.44
C ASP A 239 15.18 15.73 15.32
N LEU A 240 14.25 16.53 15.85
CA LEU A 240 12.81 16.26 15.80
C LEU A 240 12.13 16.82 14.53
N SER A 241 12.85 17.58 13.71
CA SER A 241 12.31 18.22 12.50
C SER A 241 12.30 17.28 11.30
N ASN A 242 13.31 16.41 11.19
CA ASN A 242 13.48 15.50 10.05
C ASN A 242 13.51 14.03 10.50
N PRO A 243 12.34 13.41 10.75
CA PRO A 243 12.29 11.99 11.05
C PRO A 243 12.70 11.15 9.85
N ILE A 244 13.35 10.04 10.11
CA ILE A 244 13.52 8.96 9.14
C ILE A 244 12.28 8.08 9.18
N VAL A 245 11.58 8.02 8.05
CA VAL A 245 10.32 7.28 7.96
C VAL A 245 10.52 5.90 7.35
N LEU A 246 10.02 4.89 8.07
CA LEU A 246 10.07 3.47 7.73
C LEU A 246 8.65 2.89 7.64
N PRO A 247 8.38 1.88 6.80
CA PRO A 247 7.09 1.21 6.79
C PRO A 247 6.95 0.25 7.98
N SER A 248 5.73 0.00 8.44
CA SER A 248 5.42 -0.86 9.60
C SER A 248 6.00 -2.27 9.51
N ASN A 249 6.11 -2.82 8.29
CA ASN A 249 6.66 -4.15 8.02
C ASN A 249 8.20 -4.19 7.92
N LYS A 250 8.88 -3.03 7.88
CA LYS A 250 10.34 -2.91 7.72
C LYS A 250 10.90 -1.84 8.67
N LYS A 251 10.74 -2.09 9.97
CA LYS A 251 11.03 -1.13 11.04
C LYS A 251 12.06 -1.61 12.06
N THR A 252 13.04 -2.42 11.64
CA THR A 252 14.15 -2.80 12.55
C THR A 252 15.28 -1.78 12.51
N ILE A 253 16.22 -1.86 13.46
CA ILE A 253 17.46 -1.07 13.45
C ILE A 253 18.26 -1.31 12.16
N GLU A 254 18.27 -2.54 11.62
CA GLU A 254 18.86 -2.83 10.31
C GLU A 254 18.26 -1.95 9.20
N HIS A 255 16.92 -1.91 9.13
CA HIS A 255 16.20 -1.12 8.14
C HIS A 255 16.48 0.38 8.29
N LEU A 256 16.58 0.87 9.54
CA LEU A 256 17.01 2.24 9.81
C LEU A 256 18.42 2.51 9.29
N CYS A 257 19.37 1.61 9.56
CA CYS A 257 20.76 1.74 9.10
C CYS A 257 20.83 1.77 7.57
N LEU A 258 20.14 0.84 6.89
CA LEU A 258 20.07 0.78 5.42
C LEU A 258 19.44 2.04 4.83
N LYS A 259 18.47 2.64 5.53
CA LYS A 259 17.81 3.87 5.11
C LYS A 259 18.73 5.09 5.22
N ILE A 260 19.59 5.14 6.23
CA ILE A 260 20.61 6.19 6.39
C ILE A 260 21.71 6.01 5.35
N HIS A 261 22.39 4.85 5.37
CA HIS A 261 23.45 4.53 4.42
C HIS A 261 23.77 3.03 4.44
N LYS A 262 23.95 2.40 3.27
CA LYS A 262 24.16 0.94 3.13
C LYS A 262 25.35 0.39 3.94
N SER A 263 26.41 1.17 4.16
CA SER A 263 27.57 0.73 4.94
C SER A 263 27.32 0.69 6.46
N MET A 264 26.31 1.39 6.97
CA MET A 264 26.06 1.52 8.41
C MET A 264 25.77 0.18 9.08
N VAL A 265 25.22 -0.78 8.34
CA VAL A 265 24.97 -2.15 8.82
C VAL A 265 26.29 -2.88 9.13
N LYS A 266 27.32 -2.70 8.31
CA LYS A 266 28.63 -3.35 8.52
C LYS A 266 29.33 -2.80 9.76
N ASP A 267 29.25 -1.48 9.92
CA ASP A 267 29.88 -0.74 11.00
C ASP A 267 29.03 -0.77 12.29
N PHE A 268 27.85 -1.39 12.30
CA PHE A 268 26.96 -1.40 13.46
C PHE A 268 27.56 -2.18 14.63
N LYS A 269 27.59 -1.58 15.83
CA LYS A 269 27.94 -2.26 17.10
C LYS A 269 26.73 -2.45 17.98
N VAL A 270 26.01 -1.37 18.28
CA VAL A 270 24.82 -1.37 19.15
C VAL A 270 24.04 -0.07 18.91
N ALA A 271 22.73 -0.06 19.16
CA ALA A 271 21.94 1.16 19.19
C ALA A 271 21.49 1.48 20.62
N LEU A 272 21.42 2.76 20.96
CA LEU A 272 20.69 3.25 22.11
C LEU A 272 19.34 3.78 21.62
N VAL A 273 18.26 3.30 22.24
CA VAL A 273 16.89 3.68 21.87
C VAL A 273 16.19 4.30 23.07
N TRP A 274 15.45 5.37 22.81
CA TRP A 274 14.49 5.97 23.73
C TRP A 274 13.12 5.96 23.04
N GLY A 275 12.10 5.46 23.73
CA GLY A 275 10.74 5.46 23.20
C GLY A 275 9.94 4.25 23.65
N MET A 276 8.87 3.94 22.93
CA MET A 276 7.91 2.90 23.31
C MET A 276 8.38 1.49 22.95
N SER A 277 9.37 1.33 22.06
CA SER A 277 9.88 0.00 21.71
C SER A 277 10.76 -0.64 22.78
N VAL A 278 11.14 0.11 23.81
CA VAL A 278 12.05 -0.33 24.87
C VAL A 278 11.43 -0.19 26.25
N LYS A 279 11.87 -1.02 27.20
CA LYS A 279 11.35 -1.01 28.57
C LYS A 279 12.05 0.02 29.46
N TYR A 280 13.31 0.34 29.14
CA TYR A 280 14.14 1.28 29.88
C TYR A 280 14.65 2.39 28.96
N GLN A 281 14.82 3.60 29.49
CA GLN A 281 15.23 4.77 28.69
C GLN A 281 16.59 5.32 29.14
N PRO A 282 17.65 5.29 28.29
CA PRO A 282 17.77 4.49 27.07
C PRO A 282 18.01 3.00 27.34
N GLN A 283 17.67 2.16 26.36
CA GLN A 283 18.06 0.75 26.34
C GLN A 283 19.03 0.46 25.18
N ARG A 284 20.00 -0.41 25.43
CA ARG A 284 20.90 -0.96 24.40
C ARG A 284 20.18 -2.07 23.64
N VAL A 285 20.15 -1.97 22.32
CA VAL A 285 19.46 -2.94 21.46
C VAL A 285 20.35 -3.39 20.30
N GLY A 286 20.07 -4.61 19.82
CA GLY A 286 20.73 -5.21 18.65
C GLY A 286 20.13 -4.74 17.32
N ILE A 287 20.65 -5.29 16.23
CA ILE A 287 20.28 -4.88 14.86
C ILE A 287 18.87 -5.32 14.46
N ASP A 288 18.38 -6.42 15.04
CA ASP A 288 17.05 -6.99 14.78
C ASP A 288 15.94 -6.35 15.61
N HIS A 289 16.28 -5.40 16.50
CA HIS A 289 15.31 -4.74 17.36
C HIS A 289 14.27 -3.99 16.53
N VAL A 290 12.99 -4.25 16.84
CA VAL A 290 11.84 -3.66 16.16
C VAL A 290 11.50 -2.32 16.81
N LEU A 291 11.52 -1.25 16.01
CA LEU A 291 11.23 0.11 16.45
C LEU A 291 9.73 0.39 16.51
N ALA A 292 9.35 1.40 17.29
CA ALA A 292 8.03 1.99 17.36
C ALA A 292 8.02 3.39 16.74
N ASP A 293 6.82 3.92 16.45
CA ASP A 293 6.68 5.31 15.98
C ASP A 293 7.20 6.28 17.05
N GLU A 294 7.88 7.33 16.59
CA GLU A 294 8.52 8.38 17.40
C GLU A 294 9.70 7.94 18.29
N ASP A 295 10.24 6.72 18.09
CA ASP A 295 11.48 6.31 18.77
C ASP A 295 12.66 7.23 18.38
N VAL A 296 13.48 7.55 19.37
CA VAL A 296 14.76 8.24 19.18
C VAL A 296 15.88 7.20 19.20
N VAL A 297 16.77 7.25 18.19
CA VAL A 297 17.83 6.25 18.02
C VAL A 297 19.20 6.92 17.87
N GLN A 298 20.16 6.45 18.66
CA GLN A 298 21.58 6.77 18.52
C GLN A 298 22.36 5.50 18.15
N ILE A 299 22.91 5.47 16.94
CA ILE A 299 23.71 4.35 16.44
C ILE A 299 25.15 4.47 16.94
N ILE A 300 25.69 3.39 17.50
CA ILE A 300 27.09 3.28 17.92
C ILE A 300 27.80 2.35 16.94
N LYS A 301 28.88 2.84 16.34
CA LYS A 301 29.70 2.09 15.38
C LYS A 301 30.74 1.22 16.06
N LYS A 302 31.19 0.17 15.38
CA LYS A 302 32.42 -0.56 15.69
C LYS A 302 33.58 0.42 15.50
N VAL A 303 34.45 0.47 16.51
CA VAL A 303 35.72 1.21 16.44
C VAL A 303 36.70 0.33 15.68
#